data_AF-A0A1B6JZ02-F1
#
_entry.id   AF-A0A1B6JZ02-F1
#
_cell.length_a   1.000
_cell.length_b   1.000
_cell.length_c   1.000
_cell.angle_alpha   90.00
_cell.angle_beta   90.00
_cell.angle_gamma   90.00
#
_symmetry.space_group_name_H-M   'P 1'
#
loop_
_entity.id
_entity.type
_entity.pdbx_description
1 polymer ?
#
loop_
_entity_poly.entity_id
_entity_poly.type
_entity_poly.pdbx_seq_one_letter_code
_entity_poly.pdbx_strand_id
1 'polypeptide(L)'
;SMFMPIASPVVATKRMNMLSKGTEMSLKTVQQHFSDMEVLSLSGNFCSDKKPAAVNWIEGRGKSVVCEAVVPGHIVTSVLKTSVPALIDVNISKNMIGSAVAGSIGGFNAHAANIVTAIFIATGQDPAQVVSSSNCMTLMEPWGEGEDLYISCTMPSIEIGTVGGGTQLPAQAACLDMLGVKGPNENCPGENANMLARIVCGTVLAGELSLMSALAAGHLVRSHLRHNRSSTNTAPTTSNFHPSRPSCTSS
;
A
#
# COMPACT_ATOMS: atom_id res chain seq x y z
N SER A 1 -16.98 -24.98 14.86
CA SER A 1 -15.57 -24.55 14.80
C SER A 1 -15.43 -23.15 15.35
N MET A 2 -14.42 -22.87 16.17
CA MET A 2 -14.15 -21.57 16.80
C MET A 2 -12.92 -20.93 16.16
N PHE A 3 -12.94 -19.62 15.91
CA PHE A 3 -11.79 -18.84 15.44
C PHE A 3 -11.37 -17.85 16.52
N MET A 4 -10.08 -17.77 16.84
CA MET A 4 -9.55 -16.95 17.93
C MET A 4 -8.50 -15.98 17.39
N PRO A 5 -8.86 -14.71 17.10
CA PRO A 5 -7.87 -13.70 16.73
C PRO A 5 -7.02 -13.33 17.95
N ILE A 6 -5.70 -13.51 17.86
CA ILE A 6 -4.76 -13.09 18.91
C ILE A 6 -4.01 -11.85 18.43
N ALA A 7 -4.17 -10.75 19.17
CA ALA A 7 -3.47 -9.50 18.95
C ALA A 7 -2.42 -9.26 20.04
N SER A 8 -1.26 -8.71 19.66
CA SER A 8 -0.20 -8.34 20.59
C SER A 8 0.58 -7.14 20.03
N PRO A 9 1.01 -6.18 20.88
CA PRO A 9 1.92 -5.12 20.47
C PRO A 9 3.30 -5.72 20.18
N VAL A 10 3.55 -6.10 18.92
CA VAL A 10 4.88 -6.51 18.46
C VAL A 10 5.65 -5.29 18.01
N VAL A 11 6.87 -5.21 18.53
CA VAL A 11 7.52 -3.94 18.76
C VAL A 11 8.43 -3.58 17.58
N ALA A 12 9.42 -4.40 17.21
CA ALA A 12 10.38 -4.07 16.12
C ALA A 12 10.44 -5.08 14.95
N THR A 13 9.92 -6.29 15.11
CA THR A 13 10.11 -7.38 14.14
C THR A 13 8.89 -7.59 13.24
N LYS A 14 9.16 -8.17 12.07
CA LYS A 14 8.11 -8.66 11.17
C LYS A 14 7.33 -9.79 11.84
N ARG A 15 6.02 -9.57 11.95
CA ARG A 15 5.13 -10.10 13.00
C ARG A 15 4.98 -11.61 13.11
N MET A 16 5.15 -12.36 12.01
CA MET A 16 4.59 -13.72 11.92
C MET A 16 5.15 -14.69 12.96
N ASN A 17 6.48 -14.84 13.05
CA ASN A 17 7.07 -15.92 13.83
C ASN A 17 6.88 -15.73 15.35
N MET A 18 6.93 -14.50 15.83
CA MET A 18 6.76 -14.20 17.25
C MET A 18 5.29 -14.42 17.68
N LEU A 19 4.32 -13.93 16.90
CA LEU A 19 2.90 -14.11 17.17
C LEU A 19 2.47 -15.57 17.05
N SER A 20 3.00 -16.33 16.07
CA SER A 20 2.71 -17.76 15.95
C SER A 20 3.20 -18.54 17.17
N LYS A 21 4.41 -18.24 17.68
CA LYS A 21 4.95 -18.89 18.89
C LYS A 21 4.12 -18.55 20.12
N GLY A 22 3.73 -17.27 20.28
CA GLY A 22 2.83 -16.85 21.36
C GLY A 22 1.49 -17.57 21.30
N THR A 23 0.89 -17.64 20.10
CA THR A 23 -0.39 -18.31 19.83
C THR A 23 -0.34 -19.79 20.16
N GLU A 24 0.72 -20.49 19.75
CA GLU A 24 0.89 -21.91 20.06
C GLU A 24 0.92 -22.17 21.57
N MET A 25 1.64 -21.33 22.32
CA MET A 25 1.70 -21.45 23.77
C MET A 25 0.38 -21.09 24.44
N SER A 26 -0.31 -20.04 23.98
CA SER A 26 -1.64 -19.68 24.46
C SER A 26 -2.64 -20.80 24.25
N LEU A 27 -2.65 -21.43 23.07
CA LEU A 27 -3.55 -22.55 22.78
C LEU A 27 -3.26 -23.75 23.67
N LYS A 28 -1.99 -24.08 23.94
CA LYS A 28 -1.62 -25.13 24.91
C LYS A 28 -2.20 -24.86 26.30
N THR A 29 -2.17 -23.62 26.78
CA THR A 29 -2.77 -23.24 28.06
C THR A 29 -4.30 -23.36 28.05
N VAL A 30 -4.96 -22.99 26.94
CA VAL A 30 -6.41 -23.15 26.79
C VAL A 30 -6.80 -24.64 26.79
N GLN A 31 -6.03 -25.51 26.13
CA GLN A 31 -6.25 -26.96 26.14
C GLN A 31 -6.16 -27.59 27.53
N GLN A 32 -5.48 -26.96 28.49
CA GLN A 32 -5.48 -27.42 29.90
C GLN A 32 -6.85 -27.25 30.57
N HIS A 33 -7.66 -26.29 30.10
CA HIS A 33 -9.00 -26.00 30.63
C HIS A 33 -10.11 -26.67 29.81
N PHE A 34 -9.87 -26.88 28.52
CA PHE A 34 -10.79 -27.53 27.57
C PHE A 34 -10.06 -28.71 26.92
N SER A 35 -10.04 -29.85 27.61
CA SER A 35 -9.27 -31.04 27.20
C SER A 35 -9.83 -31.73 25.95
N ASP A 36 -11.08 -31.46 25.59
CA ASP A 36 -11.76 -31.88 24.37
C ASP A 36 -11.52 -30.93 23.18
N MET A 37 -10.83 -29.80 23.39
CA MET A 37 -10.51 -28.86 22.32
C MET A 37 -9.39 -29.39 21.40
N GLU A 38 -9.72 -29.54 20.13
CA GLU A 38 -8.75 -29.84 19.06
C GLU A 38 -8.28 -28.57 18.34
N VAL A 39 -6.96 -28.38 18.24
CA VAL A 39 -6.36 -27.32 17.44
C VAL A 39 -6.18 -27.81 16.00
N LEU A 40 -7.11 -27.48 15.12
CA LEU A 40 -7.06 -27.87 13.71
C LEU A 40 -5.89 -27.22 12.96
N SER A 41 -5.64 -25.93 13.22
CA SER A 41 -4.56 -25.16 12.60
C SER A 41 -4.27 -23.91 13.44
N LEU A 42 -2.99 -23.52 13.54
CA LEU A 42 -2.59 -22.23 14.12
C LEU A 42 -3.04 -21.03 13.28
N SER A 43 -3.28 -21.24 11.98
CA SER A 43 -3.77 -20.21 11.06
C SER A 43 -5.05 -20.70 10.39
N GLY A 44 -6.18 -20.21 10.90
CA GLY A 44 -7.52 -20.45 10.32
C GLY A 44 -7.93 -19.39 9.30
N ASN A 45 -6.99 -18.67 8.71
CA ASN A 45 -7.23 -17.51 7.83
C ASN A 45 -8.00 -16.32 8.43
N PHE A 46 -8.38 -16.34 9.71
CA PHE A 46 -8.98 -15.20 10.40
C PHE A 46 -7.96 -14.11 10.81
N CYS A 47 -6.69 -14.26 10.42
CA CYS A 47 -5.65 -13.28 10.71
C CYS A 47 -5.79 -11.95 9.94
N SER A 48 -6.11 -11.82 8.64
CA SER A 48 -5.83 -12.70 7.50
C SER A 48 -4.50 -12.29 6.84
N ASP A 49 -3.56 -13.23 6.69
CA ASP A 49 -2.23 -12.91 6.13
C ASP A 49 -2.16 -13.04 4.62
N LYS A 50 -1.74 -11.98 3.90
CA LYS A 50 -1.52 -11.98 2.44
C LYS A 50 -2.77 -12.32 1.62
N LYS A 51 -3.96 -12.13 2.19
CA LYS A 51 -5.26 -12.27 1.52
C LYS A 51 -6.09 -11.01 1.77
N PRO A 52 -6.91 -10.57 0.80
CA PRO A 52 -7.85 -9.49 1.05
C PRO A 52 -8.90 -9.98 2.07
N ALA A 53 -9.11 -9.20 3.13
CA ALA A 53 -10.07 -9.55 4.17
C ALA A 53 -10.59 -8.29 4.86
N ALA A 54 -11.92 -8.21 5.01
CA ALA A 54 -12.59 -7.09 5.67
C ALA A 54 -12.13 -6.90 7.13
N VAL A 55 -11.79 -7.99 7.84
CA VAL A 55 -11.28 -7.92 9.22
C VAL A 55 -10.03 -7.06 9.33
N ASN A 56 -9.10 -7.15 8.36
CA ASN A 56 -7.89 -6.32 8.35
C ASN A 56 -8.21 -4.83 8.10
N TRP A 57 -9.29 -4.55 7.35
CA TRP A 57 -9.75 -3.19 7.08
C TRP A 57 -10.44 -2.57 8.29
N ILE A 58 -11.29 -3.34 8.98
CA ILE A 58 -12.14 -2.88 10.08
C ILE A 58 -11.39 -2.85 11.40
N GLU A 59 -10.76 -3.97 11.78
CA GLU A 59 -10.08 -4.13 13.07
C GLU A 59 -8.61 -3.70 13.01
N GLY A 60 -8.08 -3.50 11.80
CA GLY A 60 -6.67 -3.22 11.56
C GLY A 60 -5.79 -4.46 11.67
N ARG A 61 -4.61 -4.38 11.06
CA ARG A 61 -3.58 -5.44 11.17
C ARG A 61 -2.22 -4.89 10.81
N GLY A 62 -1.34 -4.77 11.79
CA GLY A 62 -0.09 -4.05 11.54
C GLY A 62 -0.08 -2.76 12.32
N LYS A 63 0.42 -1.72 11.66
CA LYS A 63 0.31 -0.33 12.12
C LYS A 63 -0.88 0.30 11.40
N SER A 64 -1.79 0.88 12.17
CA SER A 64 -2.85 1.75 11.65
C SER A 64 -2.32 3.17 11.64
N VAL A 65 -2.29 3.81 10.47
CA VAL A 65 -1.65 5.12 10.29
C VAL A 65 -2.58 6.05 9.53
N VAL A 66 -2.68 7.29 9.98
CA VAL A 66 -3.29 8.39 9.24
C VAL A 66 -2.20 9.42 8.93
N CYS A 67 -2.20 9.94 7.72
CA CYS A 67 -1.38 11.08 7.32
C CYS A 67 -2.29 12.13 6.67
N GLU A 68 -2.04 13.40 6.94
CA GLU A 68 -2.83 14.52 6.41
C GLU A 68 -1.92 15.68 6.01
N ALA A 69 -2.40 16.51 5.09
CA ALA A 69 -1.74 17.74 4.68
C ALA A 69 -2.76 18.77 4.18
N VAL A 70 -2.40 20.05 4.32
CA VAL A 70 -3.06 21.16 3.63
C VAL A 70 -2.14 21.63 2.51
N VAL A 71 -2.61 21.60 1.27
CA VAL A 71 -1.88 22.03 0.08
C VAL A 71 -2.42 23.39 -0.37
N PRO A 72 -1.60 24.45 -0.37
CA PRO A 72 -2.05 25.76 -0.79
C PRO A 72 -2.58 25.76 -2.23
N GLY A 73 -3.68 26.47 -2.50
CA GLY A 73 -4.34 26.50 -3.82
C GLY A 73 -3.42 26.95 -4.97
N HIS A 74 -2.51 27.88 -4.68
CA HIS A 74 -1.52 28.32 -5.65
C HIS A 74 -0.52 27.21 -6.00
N ILE A 75 -0.20 26.28 -5.09
CA ILE A 75 0.63 25.10 -5.36
C ILE A 75 -0.15 24.07 -6.19
N VAL A 76 -1.44 23.86 -5.89
CA VAL A 76 -2.32 23.00 -6.70
C VAL A 76 -2.35 23.48 -8.16
N THR A 77 -2.46 24.79 -8.36
CA THR A 77 -2.47 25.38 -9.71
C THR A 77 -1.09 25.36 -10.37
N SER A 78 -0.06 25.84 -9.67
CA SER A 78 1.26 26.08 -10.26
C SER A 78 2.13 24.83 -10.36
N VAL A 79 1.99 23.85 -9.48
CA VAL A 79 2.79 22.62 -9.48
C VAL A 79 1.97 21.44 -10.01
N LEU A 80 0.79 21.21 -9.44
CA LEU A 80 -0.06 20.06 -9.78
C LEU A 80 -0.85 20.24 -11.09
N LYS A 81 -0.88 21.47 -11.62
CA LYS A 81 -1.49 21.83 -12.91
C LYS A 81 -2.98 21.48 -12.98
N THR A 82 -3.69 21.62 -11.86
CA THR A 82 -5.14 21.37 -11.74
C THR A 82 -5.78 22.39 -10.79
N SER A 83 -7.02 22.19 -10.39
CA SER A 83 -7.73 23.00 -9.40
C SER A 83 -8.21 22.17 -8.22
N VAL A 84 -8.42 22.82 -7.07
CA VAL A 84 -8.94 22.16 -5.86
C VAL A 84 -10.30 21.50 -6.10
N PRO A 85 -11.30 22.16 -6.74
CA PRO A 85 -12.58 21.52 -7.04
C PRO A 85 -12.44 20.27 -7.92
N ALA A 86 -11.59 20.33 -8.95
CA ALA A 86 -11.38 19.20 -9.85
C ALA A 86 -10.77 17.98 -9.12
N LEU A 87 -9.84 18.22 -8.18
CA LEU A 87 -9.27 17.14 -7.36
C LEU A 87 -10.30 16.48 -6.45
N ILE A 88 -11.15 17.28 -5.80
CA ILE A 88 -12.22 16.79 -4.93
C ILE A 88 -13.22 15.96 -5.76
N ASP A 89 -13.67 16.49 -6.90
CA ASP A 89 -14.62 15.82 -7.79
C ASP A 89 -14.09 14.47 -8.29
N VAL A 90 -12.82 14.42 -8.70
CA VAL A 90 -12.17 13.18 -9.13
C VAL A 90 -12.02 12.22 -7.94
N ASN A 91 -11.66 12.68 -6.74
CA ASN A 91 -11.55 11.82 -5.57
C ASN A 91 -12.88 11.19 -5.18
N ILE A 92 -13.96 11.98 -5.11
CA ILE A 92 -15.30 11.47 -4.81
C ILE A 92 -15.75 10.48 -5.90
N SER A 93 -15.64 10.85 -7.17
CA SER A 93 -16.14 10.03 -8.27
C SER A 93 -15.35 8.72 -8.43
N LYS A 94 -14.02 8.79 -8.32
CA LYS A 94 -13.13 7.64 -8.53
C LYS A 94 -12.93 6.83 -7.25
N ASN A 95 -12.33 7.44 -6.23
CA ASN A 95 -11.84 6.71 -5.07
C ASN A 95 -12.98 6.27 -4.15
N MET A 96 -14.08 7.03 -4.10
CA MET A 96 -15.26 6.67 -3.33
C MET A 96 -16.30 5.93 -4.17
N ILE A 97 -17.01 6.63 -5.06
CA ILE A 97 -18.15 6.08 -5.80
C ILE A 97 -17.69 4.94 -6.71
N GLY A 98 -16.63 5.15 -7.48
CA GLY A 98 -16.08 4.12 -8.38
C GLY A 98 -15.67 2.85 -7.63
N SER A 99 -14.94 2.98 -6.53
CA SER A 99 -14.54 1.85 -5.68
C SER A 99 -15.74 1.13 -5.05
N ALA A 100 -16.76 1.89 -4.61
CA ALA A 100 -17.98 1.33 -4.06
C ALA A 100 -18.76 0.51 -5.10
N VAL A 101 -18.92 1.05 -6.32
CA VAL A 101 -19.55 0.34 -7.45
C VAL A 101 -18.76 -0.91 -7.82
N ALA A 102 -17.43 -0.88 -7.72
CA ALA A 102 -16.57 -2.02 -7.98
C ALA A 102 -16.59 -3.10 -6.87
N GLY A 103 -17.28 -2.88 -5.75
CA GLY A 103 -17.29 -3.81 -4.61
C GLY A 103 -15.96 -3.89 -3.87
N SER A 104 -15.16 -2.82 -3.91
CA SER A 104 -13.86 -2.75 -3.24
C SER A 104 -14.01 -2.72 -1.71
N ILE A 105 -13.19 -3.50 -1.01
CA ILE A 105 -13.04 -3.46 0.44
C ILE A 105 -11.60 -3.01 0.74
N GLY A 106 -11.46 -1.82 1.32
CA GLY A 106 -10.16 -1.22 1.68
C GLY A 106 -9.38 -0.57 0.54
N GLY A 107 -9.85 -0.66 -0.71
CA GLY A 107 -9.23 -0.04 -1.87
C GLY A 107 -9.92 1.27 -2.28
N PHE A 108 -10.01 2.25 -1.39
CA PHE A 108 -10.62 3.57 -1.63
C PHE A 108 -9.54 4.62 -1.93
N ASN A 109 -8.65 4.30 -2.87
CA ASN A 109 -7.46 5.07 -3.21
C ASN A 109 -7.13 4.93 -4.71
N ALA A 110 -6.15 5.69 -5.18
CA ALA A 110 -5.72 5.67 -6.56
C ALA A 110 -4.69 4.58 -6.83
N HIS A 111 -3.58 4.56 -6.09
CA HIS A 111 -2.45 3.65 -6.32
C HIS A 111 -1.58 3.41 -5.09
N ALA A 112 -2.14 3.38 -3.87
CA ALA A 112 -1.38 3.13 -2.65
C ALA A 112 -0.46 1.89 -2.76
N ALA A 113 -0.94 0.83 -3.42
CA ALA A 113 -0.18 -0.40 -3.65
C ALA A 113 1.14 -0.19 -4.40
N ASN A 114 1.22 0.75 -5.33
CA ASN A 114 2.47 1.04 -6.06
C ASN A 114 3.55 1.55 -5.09
N ILE A 115 3.19 2.53 -4.26
CA ILE A 115 4.10 3.15 -3.31
C ILE A 115 4.50 2.15 -2.23
N VAL A 116 3.52 1.43 -1.66
CA VAL A 116 3.79 0.38 -0.67
C VAL A 116 4.75 -0.67 -1.22
N THR A 117 4.50 -1.18 -2.43
CA THR A 117 5.36 -2.20 -3.06
C THR A 117 6.78 -1.69 -3.27
N ALA A 118 6.94 -0.47 -3.79
CA ALA A 118 8.26 0.11 -4.04
C ALA A 118 9.08 0.25 -2.75
N ILE A 119 8.48 0.80 -1.69
CA ILE A 119 9.14 0.93 -0.39
C ILE A 119 9.42 -0.45 0.22
N PHE A 120 8.48 -1.39 0.10
CA PHE A 120 8.61 -2.73 0.66
C PHE A 120 9.80 -3.48 0.06
N ILE A 121 9.94 -3.44 -1.26
CA ILE A 121 11.07 -4.07 -1.96
C ILE A 121 12.39 -3.38 -1.58
N ALA A 122 12.42 -2.04 -1.59
CA ALA A 122 13.61 -1.27 -1.27
C ALA A 122 14.09 -1.48 0.17
N THR A 123 13.16 -1.65 1.12
CA THR A 123 13.48 -1.73 2.56
C THR A 123 13.43 -3.15 3.13
N GLY A 124 13.31 -4.19 2.29
CA GLY A 124 13.39 -5.59 2.72
C GLY A 124 12.15 -6.13 3.45
N GLN A 125 10.99 -5.56 3.17
CA GLN A 125 9.69 -6.02 3.69
C GLN A 125 9.20 -7.26 2.92
N ASP A 126 7.95 -7.72 3.13
CA ASP A 126 7.40 -8.90 2.45
C ASP A 126 6.52 -8.37 1.33
N PRO A 127 6.92 -8.45 0.06
CA PRO A 127 6.10 -7.92 -1.02
C PRO A 127 4.72 -8.55 -1.08
N ALA A 128 4.53 -9.79 -0.61
CA ALA A 128 3.21 -10.44 -0.58
C ALA A 128 2.26 -9.80 0.45
N GLN A 129 2.79 -9.09 1.47
CA GLN A 129 1.97 -8.36 2.44
C GLN A 129 1.41 -7.05 1.86
N VAL A 130 1.74 -6.69 0.61
CA VAL A 130 1.09 -5.55 -0.07
C VAL A 130 -0.42 -5.71 -0.10
N VAL A 131 -0.93 -6.94 -0.23
CA VAL A 131 -2.36 -7.25 -0.34
C VAL A 131 -3.19 -6.60 0.77
N SER A 132 -2.68 -6.58 2.00
CA SER A 132 -3.29 -5.94 3.17
C SER A 132 -2.66 -4.58 3.47
N SER A 133 -1.35 -4.42 3.25
CA SER A 133 -0.64 -3.18 3.56
C SER A 133 -0.97 -2.02 2.64
N SER A 134 -1.57 -2.27 1.48
CA SER A 134 -2.06 -1.24 0.56
C SER A 134 -3.50 -0.83 0.81
N ASN A 135 -4.18 -1.39 1.82
CA ASN A 135 -5.47 -0.88 2.25
C ASN A 135 -5.35 0.60 2.59
N CYS A 136 -6.09 1.44 1.88
CA CYS A 136 -5.99 2.88 1.99
C CYS A 136 -7.31 3.54 1.59
N MET A 137 -7.73 4.53 2.36
CA MET A 137 -8.77 5.48 2.01
C MET A 137 -8.16 6.87 1.87
N THR A 138 -8.40 7.49 0.72
CA THR A 138 -7.94 8.84 0.41
C THR A 138 -9.13 9.80 0.41
N LEU A 139 -9.05 10.83 1.24
CA LEU A 139 -10.05 11.89 1.34
C LEU A 139 -9.46 13.21 0.86
N MET A 140 -10.30 14.03 0.23
CA MET A 140 -9.94 15.35 -0.28
C MET A 140 -11.11 16.30 -0.07
N GLU A 141 -10.85 17.44 0.56
CA GLU A 141 -11.86 18.43 0.96
C GLU A 141 -11.32 19.85 0.77
N PRO A 142 -12.20 20.86 0.60
CA PRO A 142 -11.77 22.25 0.64
C PRO A 142 -11.26 22.61 2.05
N TRP A 143 -10.26 23.49 2.14
CA TRP A 143 -9.73 23.98 3.40
C TRP A 143 -9.78 25.51 3.49
N GLY A 144 -10.00 26.03 4.69
CA GLY A 144 -10.16 27.48 4.93
C GLY A 144 -11.37 28.05 4.19
N GLU A 145 -11.17 29.13 3.45
CA GLU A 145 -12.20 29.76 2.60
C GLU A 145 -12.49 28.97 1.30
N GLY A 146 -11.90 27.78 1.14
CA GLY A 146 -12.12 26.88 0.01
C GLY A 146 -11.10 26.98 -1.13
N GLU A 147 -10.06 27.79 -0.95
CA GLU A 147 -8.97 27.94 -1.92
C GLU A 147 -7.91 26.84 -1.82
N ASP A 148 -7.72 26.29 -0.62
CA ASP A 148 -6.72 25.27 -0.32
C ASP A 148 -7.33 23.86 -0.30
N LEU A 149 -6.49 22.85 -0.51
CA LEU A 149 -6.88 21.45 -0.48
C LEU A 149 -6.45 20.82 0.83
N TYR A 150 -7.40 20.28 1.60
CA TYR A 150 -7.11 19.29 2.63
C TYR A 150 -7.09 17.90 1.99
N ILE A 151 -6.07 17.11 2.29
CA ILE A 151 -5.94 15.72 1.84
C ILE A 151 -5.53 14.84 3.02
N SER A 152 -6.12 13.65 3.12
CA SER A 152 -5.69 12.62 4.07
C SER A 152 -5.65 11.24 3.46
N CYS A 153 -4.79 10.38 4.01
CA CYS A 153 -4.68 8.97 3.70
C CYS A 153 -4.73 8.16 5.01
N THR A 154 -5.67 7.22 5.07
CA THR A 154 -5.85 6.32 6.23
C THR A 154 -5.53 4.90 5.80
N MET A 155 -4.54 4.28 6.46
CA MET A 155 -4.04 2.94 6.17
C MET A 155 -4.08 2.07 7.44
N PRO A 156 -5.11 1.24 7.64
CA PRO A 156 -5.34 0.54 8.91
C PRO A 156 -4.51 -0.74 9.08
N SER A 157 -3.83 -1.20 8.02
CA SER A 157 -3.21 -2.53 8.03
C SER A 157 -1.80 -2.61 7.46
N ILE A 158 -0.93 -1.64 7.77
CA ILE A 158 0.46 -1.64 7.30
C ILE A 158 1.28 -2.68 8.07
N GLU A 159 1.69 -3.76 7.40
CA GLU A 159 2.52 -4.81 7.98
C GLU A 159 4.00 -4.58 7.67
N ILE A 160 4.71 -4.00 8.63
CA ILE A 160 6.06 -3.53 8.41
C ILE A 160 6.95 -3.78 9.63
N GLY A 161 8.26 -3.91 9.40
CA GLY A 161 9.25 -4.07 10.44
C GLY A 161 10.63 -3.58 10.01
N THR A 162 11.48 -3.29 10.99
CA THR A 162 12.86 -2.81 10.75
C THR A 162 13.91 -3.83 11.18
N VAL A 163 13.47 -4.94 11.78
CA VAL A 163 14.31 -6.07 12.22
C VAL A 163 13.77 -7.40 11.68
N GLY A 164 14.69 -8.22 11.15
CA GLY A 164 14.43 -9.58 10.70
C GLY A 164 14.00 -9.71 9.24
N GLY A 165 14.05 -10.93 8.71
CA GLY A 165 13.76 -11.19 7.30
C GLY A 165 14.74 -10.47 6.36
N GLY A 166 14.21 -9.86 5.31
CA GLY A 166 15.00 -9.16 4.28
C GLY A 166 15.66 -7.87 4.74
N THR A 167 15.29 -7.31 5.90
CA THR A 167 15.86 -6.03 6.40
C THR A 167 17.33 -6.13 6.77
N GLN A 168 17.86 -7.35 6.92
CA GLN A 168 19.26 -7.62 7.25
C GLN A 168 20.18 -7.66 6.02
N LEU A 169 19.59 -7.74 4.81
CA LEU A 169 20.37 -7.76 3.58
C LEU A 169 21.05 -6.40 3.36
N PRO A 170 22.33 -6.34 2.94
CA PRO A 170 23.09 -5.10 2.92
C PRO A 170 22.43 -3.94 2.15
N ALA A 171 21.84 -4.22 0.98
CA ALA A 171 21.19 -3.19 0.17
C ALA A 171 19.91 -2.64 0.84
N GLN A 172 19.05 -3.52 1.33
CA GLN A 172 17.82 -3.15 2.02
C GLN A 172 18.09 -2.43 3.34
N ALA A 173 19.13 -2.87 4.06
CA ALA A 173 19.59 -2.22 5.27
C ALA A 173 20.08 -0.79 5.00
N ALA A 174 20.77 -0.54 3.87
CA ALA A 174 21.18 0.81 3.48
C ALA A 174 19.99 1.72 3.16
N CYS A 175 18.93 1.19 2.53
CA CYS A 175 17.70 1.95 2.32
C CYS A 175 16.98 2.29 3.65
N LEU A 176 16.97 1.38 4.62
CA LEU A 176 16.44 1.66 5.96
C LEU A 176 17.29 2.70 6.71
N ASP A 177 18.60 2.68 6.51
CA ASP A 177 19.54 3.64 7.09
C ASP A 177 19.35 5.04 6.53
N MET A 178 19.12 5.15 5.22
CA MET A 178 18.77 6.41 4.54
C MET A 178 17.51 7.07 5.14
N LEU A 179 16.56 6.24 5.60
CA LEU A 179 15.34 6.69 6.26
C LEU A 179 15.50 6.87 7.77
N GLY A 180 16.68 6.59 8.35
CA GLY A 180 16.97 6.72 9.78
C GLY A 180 16.26 5.70 10.68
N VAL A 181 15.81 4.57 10.12
CA VAL A 181 14.96 3.58 10.83
C VAL A 181 15.53 2.17 10.81
N LYS A 182 16.82 2.01 10.49
CA LYS A 182 17.48 0.69 10.47
C LYS A 182 17.52 0.07 11.87
N GLY A 183 17.17 -1.21 11.97
CA GLY A 183 17.32 -1.98 13.19
C GLY A 183 16.31 -1.65 14.30
N PRO A 184 16.52 -2.21 15.51
CA PRO A 184 15.69 -1.89 16.66
C PRO A 184 16.00 -0.47 17.17
N ASN A 185 15.04 0.13 17.87
CA ASN A 185 15.27 1.35 18.63
C ASN A 185 15.50 0.97 20.10
N GLU A 186 16.66 1.31 20.64
CA GLU A 186 17.08 0.90 22.00
C GLU A 186 16.27 1.60 23.10
N ASN A 187 15.92 2.88 22.90
CA ASN A 187 15.25 3.70 23.90
C ASN A 187 13.73 3.53 23.88
N CYS A 188 13.15 3.42 22.69
CA CYS A 188 11.73 3.24 22.49
C CYS A 188 11.53 2.07 21.52
N PRO A 189 11.56 0.83 22.03
CA PRO A 189 11.32 -0.35 21.22
C PRO A 189 10.13 -0.13 20.27
N GLY A 190 10.39 -0.37 18.99
CA GLY A 190 9.39 -0.33 17.92
C GLY A 190 9.13 1.01 17.27
N GLU A 191 9.76 2.08 17.77
CA GLU A 191 9.58 3.40 17.18
C GLU A 191 10.13 3.48 15.75
N ASN A 192 11.23 2.77 15.43
CA ASN A 192 11.73 2.70 14.06
C ASN A 192 10.68 2.10 13.09
N ALA A 193 9.95 1.06 13.51
CA ALA A 193 8.89 0.47 12.70
C ALA A 193 7.65 1.37 12.61
N ASN A 194 7.33 2.11 13.67
CA ASN A 194 6.28 3.15 13.64
C ASN A 194 6.65 4.25 12.66
N MET A 195 7.88 4.76 12.73
CA MET A 195 8.39 5.81 11.85
C MET A 195 8.39 5.35 10.39
N LEU A 196 8.83 4.13 10.10
CA LEU A 196 8.76 3.59 8.75
C LEU A 196 7.31 3.48 8.24
N ALA A 197 6.35 3.11 9.10
CA ALA A 197 4.93 3.11 8.72
C ALA A 197 4.40 4.52 8.43
N ARG A 198 4.83 5.54 9.19
CA ARG A 198 4.52 6.96 8.92
C ARG A 198 5.11 7.42 7.58
N ILE A 199 6.34 7.03 7.28
CA ILE A 199 7.00 7.32 5.99
C ILE A 199 6.22 6.68 4.84
N VAL A 200 5.80 5.43 4.97
CA VAL A 200 4.97 4.75 3.96
C VAL A 200 3.67 5.53 3.72
N CYS A 201 2.91 5.85 4.78
CA CYS A 201 1.64 6.56 4.64
C CYS A 201 1.82 7.97 4.06
N GLY A 202 2.84 8.73 4.48
CA GLY A 202 3.14 10.04 3.91
C GLY A 202 3.58 9.98 2.45
N THR A 203 4.34 8.95 2.06
CA THR A 203 4.72 8.75 0.65
C THR A 203 3.51 8.32 -0.19
N VAL A 204 2.60 7.52 0.38
CA VAL A 204 1.32 7.18 -0.26
C VAL A 204 0.52 8.47 -0.50
N LEU A 205 0.36 9.33 0.50
CA LEU A 205 -0.34 10.62 0.35
C LEU A 205 0.28 11.47 -0.77
N ALA A 206 1.60 11.58 -0.82
CA ALA A 206 2.28 12.31 -1.89
C ALA A 206 2.03 11.69 -3.28
N GLY A 207 2.06 10.35 -3.36
CA GLY A 207 1.72 9.62 -4.58
C GLY A 207 0.27 9.84 -5.02
N GLU A 208 -0.67 9.74 -4.08
CA GLU A 208 -2.11 9.96 -4.32
C GLU A 208 -2.35 11.37 -4.87
N LEU A 209 -1.81 12.40 -4.21
CA LEU A 209 -1.91 13.79 -4.65
C LEU A 209 -1.43 13.97 -6.09
N SER A 210 -0.26 13.39 -6.42
CA SER A 210 0.33 13.50 -7.75
C SER A 210 -0.51 12.80 -8.83
N LEU A 211 -0.91 11.55 -8.60
CA LEU A 211 -1.67 10.79 -9.59
C LEU A 211 -3.08 11.36 -9.80
N MET A 212 -3.75 11.74 -8.71
CA MET A 212 -5.08 12.35 -8.77
C MET A 212 -5.04 13.68 -9.52
N SER A 213 -3.98 14.46 -9.35
CA SER A 213 -3.78 15.71 -10.09
C SER A 213 -3.57 15.47 -11.59
N ALA A 214 -2.78 14.45 -11.95
CA ALA A 214 -2.59 14.06 -13.35
C ALA A 214 -3.88 13.55 -14.00
N LEU A 215 -4.75 12.86 -13.25
CA LEU A 215 -6.08 12.43 -13.70
C LEU A 215 -7.00 13.64 -13.89
N ALA A 216 -7.09 14.53 -12.91
CA ALA A 216 -7.92 15.72 -12.95
C ALA A 216 -7.54 16.68 -14.09
N ALA A 217 -6.25 16.78 -14.43
CA ALA A 217 -5.76 17.59 -15.54
C ALA A 217 -5.85 16.89 -16.92
N GLY A 218 -6.31 15.63 -16.99
CA GLY A 218 -6.36 14.86 -18.25
C GLY A 218 -4.98 14.47 -18.80
N HIS A 219 -3.93 14.45 -17.96
CA HIS A 219 -2.54 14.23 -18.36
C HIS A 219 -2.07 12.77 -18.33
N LEU A 220 -2.89 11.84 -17.83
CA LEU A 220 -2.49 10.45 -17.57
C LEU A 220 -1.89 9.73 -18.81
N VAL A 221 -2.53 9.86 -19.98
CA VAL A 221 -2.06 9.20 -21.21
C VAL A 221 -0.73 9.80 -21.68
N ARG A 222 -0.55 11.12 -21.53
CA ARG A 222 0.65 11.83 -22.01
C ARG A 222 1.87 11.56 -21.12
N SER A 223 1.69 11.44 -19.80
CA SER A 223 2.79 11.14 -18.87
C SER A 223 3.26 9.68 -18.99
N HIS A 224 2.34 8.72 -19.13
CA HIS A 224 2.69 7.31 -19.38
C HIS A 224 3.45 7.12 -20.69
N LEU A 225 3.04 7.80 -21.77
CA LEU A 225 3.74 7.70 -23.07
C LEU A 225 5.14 8.34 -23.04
N ARG A 226 5.37 9.35 -22.20
CA ARG A 226 6.65 10.06 -22.12
C ARG A 226 7.70 9.38 -21.22
N HIS A 227 7.27 8.74 -20.13
CA HIS A 227 8.19 8.21 -19.11
C HIS A 227 8.14 6.70 -18.95
N ASN A 228 7.08 6.02 -19.38
CA ASN A 228 6.93 4.56 -19.25
C ASN A 228 7.12 3.78 -20.56
N ARG A 229 7.41 4.48 -21.67
CA ARG A 229 7.97 3.88 -22.89
C ARG A 229 9.38 4.43 -23.08
N SER A 230 10.38 3.56 -23.02
CA SER A 230 11.72 3.93 -23.47
C SER A 230 11.67 4.27 -24.96
N SER A 231 12.06 5.49 -25.34
CA SER A 231 12.37 5.86 -26.72
C SER A 231 13.72 5.26 -27.19
N THR A 232 14.28 4.33 -26.44
CA THR A 232 15.53 3.63 -26.74
C THR A 232 15.23 2.33 -27.52
N ASN A 233 15.62 2.34 -28.80
CA ASN A 233 15.72 1.23 -29.75
C ASN A 233 14.43 0.54 -30.23
N THR A 234 13.69 1.21 -31.12
CA THR A 234 13.19 0.51 -32.32
C THR A 234 13.96 1.06 -33.53
N ALA A 235 15.08 0.39 -33.87
CA ALA A 235 15.71 0.59 -35.16
C ALA A 235 14.67 0.28 -36.25
N PRO A 236 14.56 1.07 -37.33
CA PRO A 236 13.67 0.74 -38.42
C PRO A 236 14.18 -0.56 -39.04
N THR A 237 13.46 -1.66 -38.82
CA THR A 237 13.69 -2.89 -39.55
C THR A 237 13.25 -2.62 -40.98
N THR A 238 14.21 -2.39 -41.86
CA THR A 238 14.03 -2.43 -43.31
C THR A 238 13.64 -3.86 -43.69
N SER A 239 12.35 -4.15 -43.59
CA SER A 239 11.79 -5.40 -44.09
C SER A 239 11.65 -5.28 -45.62
N ASN A 240 12.62 -5.84 -46.34
CA ASN A 240 12.46 -6.17 -47.75
C ASN A 240 11.42 -7.29 -47.85
N PHE A 241 10.15 -6.92 -47.88
CA PHE A 241 9.05 -7.84 -48.21
C PHE A 241 8.96 -7.98 -49.73
N HIS A 242 9.42 -9.13 -50.24
CA HIS A 242 9.02 -9.62 -51.55
C HIS A 242 7.58 -10.17 -51.47
N PRO A 243 6.64 -9.74 -52.32
CA PRO A 243 5.29 -10.28 -52.28
C PRO A 243 5.25 -11.60 -53.05
N SER A 244 5.11 -12.72 -52.33
CA SER A 244 4.54 -13.94 -52.91
C SER A 244 3.14 -14.15 -52.31
N ARG A 245 2.13 -13.92 -53.15
CA ARG A 245 0.73 -14.31 -52.88
C ARG A 245 0.66 -15.84 -52.72
N PRO A 246 -0.25 -16.33 -51.87
CA PRO A 246 -1.45 -16.91 -52.48
C PRO A 246 -2.75 -16.47 -51.80
N SER A 247 -3.77 -16.40 -52.64
CA SER A 247 -5.18 -16.22 -52.34
C SER A 247 -5.74 -17.35 -51.49
N CYS A 248 -6.52 -17.01 -50.45
CA CYS A 248 -7.61 -17.86 -49.99
C CYS A 248 -8.84 -17.00 -49.70
N THR A 249 -9.90 -17.33 -50.41
CA THR A 249 -11.24 -16.74 -50.39
C THR A 249 -12.01 -17.16 -49.14
N SER A 250 -12.91 -16.26 -48.76
CA SER A 250 -13.97 -16.37 -47.76
C SER A 250 -14.73 -17.69 -47.75
N SER A 251 -15.06 -18.14 -46.53
CA SER A 251 -16.32 -18.79 -46.15
C SER A 251 -16.68 -18.36 -44.75
#